data_AF-A0A1G2F717-F1
#
_entry.id   AF-A0A1G2F717-F1
#
_cell.length_a   1.000
_cell.length_b   1.000
_cell.length_c   1.000
_cell.angle_alpha   90.00
_cell.angle_beta   90.00
_cell.angle_gamma   90.00
#
_symmetry.space_group_name_H-M   'P 1'
#
loop_
_entity.id
_entity.type
_entity.pdbx_description
1 polymer ?
#
loop_
_entity_poly.entity_id
_entity_poly.type
_entity_poly.pdbx_seq_one_letter_code
_entity_poly.pdbx_strand_id
1 'polypeptide(L)'
;MVALAIFVVVSTTAVSIFITAIKNQRRQFLIQDLQDNARYVMEYVIKETRMSKINTIVDDEDLNITNQDEKNVLYKFENYQLKRKVVGVDTNYNSISSSNIKAEGAFSIINDPGNQQYRVTITMRAYPKDASQPEIRLQNTVAPRRYE
;
A
#
# COMPACT_ATOMS: atom_id res chain seq x y z
N MET A 1 -54.20 1.33 -22.34
CA MET A 1 -53.00 0.52 -22.69
C MET A 1 -51.74 1.36 -22.83
N VAL A 2 -51.75 2.47 -23.59
CA VAL A 2 -50.56 3.34 -23.78
C VAL A 2 -50.00 3.91 -22.46
N ALA A 3 -50.85 4.39 -21.55
CA ALA A 3 -50.41 4.95 -20.27
C ALA A 3 -49.68 3.91 -19.38
N LEU A 4 -50.15 2.66 -19.37
CA LEU A 4 -49.51 1.56 -18.64
C LEU A 4 -48.14 1.21 -19.26
N ALA A 5 -48.05 1.21 -20.59
CA ALA A 5 -46.79 0.96 -21.28
C ALA A 5 -45.75 2.05 -20.95
N ILE A 6 -46.14 3.32 -20.97
CA ILE A 6 -45.25 4.44 -20.60
C ILE A 6 -44.83 4.33 -19.13
N PHE A 7 -45.77 4.03 -18.24
CA PHE A 7 -45.47 3.88 -16.81
C PHE A 7 -44.43 2.77 -16.56
N VAL A 8 -44.60 1.60 -17.16
CA VAL A 8 -43.65 0.48 -17.02
C VAL A 8 -42.26 0.85 -17.53
N VAL A 9 -42.15 1.54 -18.66
CA VAL A 9 -40.86 2.00 -19.21
C VAL A 9 -40.16 2.97 -18.27
N VAL A 10 -40.90 3.93 -17.70
CA VAL A 10 -40.33 4.90 -16.75
C VAL A 10 -39.88 4.22 -15.47
N SER A 11 -40.70 3.33 -14.90
CA SER A 11 -40.36 2.60 -13.67
C SER A 11 -39.13 1.71 -13.85
N THR A 12 -39.05 0.95 -14.95
CA THR A 12 -37.89 0.08 -15.23
C THR A 12 -36.60 0.88 -15.47
N THR A 13 -36.70 2.03 -16.11
CA THR A 13 -35.57 2.95 -16.29
C THR A 13 -35.09 3.49 -14.95
N ALA A 14 -36.00 3.94 -14.08
CA ALA A 14 -35.66 4.45 -12.75
C ALA A 14 -34.94 3.39 -11.89
N VAL A 15 -35.44 2.15 -11.89
CA VAL A 15 -34.80 1.04 -11.17
C VAL A 15 -33.40 0.75 -11.71
N SER A 16 -33.22 0.80 -13.03
CA SER A 16 -31.92 0.54 -13.67
C SER A 16 -30.87 1.61 -13.29
N ILE A 17 -31.29 2.87 -13.22
CA ILE A 17 -30.45 3.98 -12.74
C ILE A 17 -30.06 3.73 -11.28
N PHE A 18 -31.02 3.34 -10.43
CA PHE A 18 -30.76 3.09 -9.01
C PHE A 18 -29.78 1.93 -8.78
N ILE A 19 -29.94 0.81 -9.51
CA ILE A 19 -29.01 -0.32 -9.46
C ILE A 19 -27.59 0.12 -9.88
N THR A 20 -27.49 0.94 -10.92
CA THR A 20 -26.21 1.47 -11.40
C THR A 20 -25.57 2.39 -10.36
N ALA A 21 -26.36 3.24 -9.71
CA ALA A 21 -25.88 4.10 -8.63
C ALA A 21 -25.32 3.30 -7.45
N ILE A 22 -26.00 2.24 -7.02
CA ILE A 22 -25.53 1.35 -5.94
C ILE A 22 -24.20 0.66 -6.33
N LYS A 23 -24.11 0.15 -7.57
CA LYS A 23 -22.88 -0.49 -8.06
C LYS A 23 -21.71 0.50 -8.04
N ASN A 24 -21.95 1.74 -8.46
CA ASN A 24 -20.93 2.79 -8.43
C ASN A 24 -20.51 3.15 -7.00
N GLN A 25 -21.46 3.30 -6.07
CA GLN A 25 -21.14 3.57 -4.66
C GLN A 25 -20.26 2.48 -4.04
N ARG A 26 -20.60 1.20 -4.26
CA ARG A 26 -19.78 0.07 -3.77
C ARG A 26 -18.36 0.10 -4.34
N ARG A 27 -18.23 0.39 -5.63
CA ARG A 27 -16.93 0.53 -6.28
C ARG A 27 -16.12 1.69 -5.67
N GLN A 28 -16.75 2.83 -5.42
CA GLN A 28 -16.08 3.98 -4.81
C GLN A 28 -15.61 3.68 -3.38
N PHE A 29 -16.42 2.98 -2.59
CA PHE A 29 -16.03 2.55 -1.25
C PHE A 29 -14.78 1.64 -1.29
N LEU A 30 -14.73 0.68 -2.21
CA LEU A 30 -13.56 -0.18 -2.39
C LEU A 30 -12.31 0.59 -2.84
N ILE A 31 -12.46 1.60 -3.73
CA ILE A 31 -11.35 2.46 -4.14
C ILE A 31 -10.83 3.26 -2.94
N GLN A 32 -11.73 3.81 -2.12
CA GLN A 32 -11.37 4.62 -0.96
C GLN A 32 -10.64 3.78 0.09
N ASP A 33 -11.17 2.62 0.46
CA ASP A 33 -10.53 1.71 1.42
C ASP A 33 -9.14 1.30 0.92
N LEU A 34 -9.01 0.99 -0.38
CA LEU A 34 -7.72 0.67 -0.98
C LEU A 34 -6.73 1.85 -0.92
N GLN A 35 -7.18 3.07 -1.22
CA GLN A 35 -6.36 4.29 -1.14
C GLN A 35 -5.86 4.54 0.28
N ASP A 36 -6.74 4.46 1.27
CA ASP A 36 -6.41 4.76 2.66
C ASP A 36 -5.42 3.74 3.21
N ASN A 37 -5.64 2.44 2.96
CA ASN A 37 -4.72 1.39 3.39
C ASN A 37 -3.37 1.49 2.67
N ALA A 38 -3.35 1.70 1.35
CA ALA A 38 -2.12 1.82 0.58
C ALA A 38 -1.32 3.05 1.01
N ARG A 39 -1.99 4.19 1.25
CA ARG A 39 -1.35 5.41 1.74
C ARG A 39 -0.79 5.22 3.14
N TYR A 40 -1.56 4.61 4.05
CA TYR A 40 -1.11 4.35 5.42
C TYR A 40 0.17 3.50 5.45
N VAL A 41 0.17 2.38 4.73
CA VAL A 41 1.33 1.47 4.67
C VAL A 41 2.55 2.20 4.09
N MET A 42 2.36 2.93 2.98
CA MET A 42 3.43 3.69 2.34
C MET A 42 3.99 4.77 3.27
N GLU A 43 3.12 5.54 3.93
CA GLU A 43 3.52 6.59 4.86
C GLU A 43 4.26 6.04 6.08
N TYR A 44 3.79 4.91 6.61
CA TYR A 44 4.43 4.23 7.74
C TYR A 44 5.89 3.88 7.41
N VAL A 45 6.13 3.23 6.27
CA VAL A 45 7.49 2.86 5.85
C VAL A 45 8.34 4.07 5.51
N ILE A 46 7.77 5.08 4.82
CA ILE A 46 8.50 6.33 4.52
C ILE A 46 8.95 7.01 5.81
N LYS A 47 8.06 7.12 6.80
CA LYS A 47 8.36 7.77 8.07
C LYS A 47 9.47 7.03 8.81
N GLU A 48 9.38 5.71 8.93
CA GLU A 48 10.42 4.93 9.61
C GLU A 48 11.74 5.01 8.84
N THR A 49 11.72 4.86 7.51
CA THR A 49 12.92 4.96 6.67
C THR A 49 13.60 6.33 6.82
N ARG A 50 12.83 7.42 6.86
CA ARG A 50 13.35 8.78 7.03
C ARG A 50 14.06 9.00 8.36
N MET A 51 13.64 8.29 9.41
CA MET A 51 14.16 8.40 10.78
C MET A 51 15.13 7.27 11.13
N SER A 52 15.61 6.53 10.13
CA SER A 52 16.41 5.32 10.32
C SER A 52 17.77 5.43 9.67
N LYS A 53 18.72 4.64 10.17
CA LYS A 53 19.97 4.36 9.46
C LYS A 53 19.75 3.16 8.55
N ILE A 54 20.03 3.31 7.26
CA ILE A 54 19.94 2.20 6.30
C ILE A 54 21.19 1.33 6.46
N ASN A 55 20.98 0.04 6.74
CA ASN A 55 22.06 -0.89 7.07
C ASN A 55 22.53 -1.73 5.88
N THR A 56 21.85 -1.67 4.73
CA THR A 56 21.81 -2.80 3.80
C THR A 56 23.15 -3.13 3.14
N ILE A 57 23.54 -4.40 3.29
CA ILE A 57 24.65 -5.05 2.59
C ILE A 57 24.05 -5.75 1.35
N VAL A 58 23.95 -4.97 0.27
CA VAL A 58 24.05 -5.31 -1.18
C VAL A 58 23.12 -6.34 -1.85
N ASP A 59 22.46 -7.29 -1.19
CA ASP A 59 21.50 -8.18 -1.88
C ASP A 59 20.36 -8.61 -0.95
N ASP A 60 19.19 -8.00 -1.12
CA ASP A 60 17.89 -8.69 -1.03
C ASP A 60 16.77 -7.67 -1.30
N GLU A 61 15.63 -8.15 -1.81
CA GLU A 61 14.40 -7.38 -2.05
C GLU A 61 13.78 -6.79 -0.76
N ASP A 62 14.46 -7.00 0.36
CA ASP A 62 14.11 -6.62 1.72
C ASP A 62 14.80 -5.31 2.15
N LEU A 63 14.10 -4.51 2.94
CA LEU A 63 14.63 -3.28 3.51
C LEU A 63 15.06 -3.52 4.96
N ASN A 64 16.35 -3.40 5.22
CA ASN A 64 16.96 -3.49 6.55
C ASN A 64 17.41 -2.11 7.04
N ILE A 65 16.81 -1.67 8.15
CA ILE A 65 17.06 -0.36 8.74
C ILE A 65 17.21 -0.45 10.26
N THR A 66 18.01 0.43 10.85
CA THR A 66 18.02 0.68 12.30
C THR A 66 17.14 1.88 12.57
N ASN A 67 16.05 1.67 13.30
CA ASN A 67 15.09 2.73 13.61
C ASN A 67 15.63 3.73 14.66
N GLN A 68 14.84 4.76 14.97
CA GLN A 68 15.17 5.79 15.95
C GLN A 68 15.38 5.27 17.40
N ASP A 69 14.89 4.07 17.71
CA ASP A 69 15.05 3.44 19.03
C ASP A 69 16.26 2.48 19.05
N GLU A 70 17.16 2.61 18.07
CA GLU A 70 18.34 1.76 17.85
C GLU A 70 18.01 0.27 17.61
N LYS A 71 16.76 -0.03 17.24
CA LYS A 71 16.33 -1.41 16.93
C LYS A 71 16.47 -1.68 15.44
N ASN A 72 16.95 -2.88 15.13
CA ASN A 72 17.02 -3.35 13.75
C ASN A 72 15.64 -3.83 13.28
N VAL A 73 15.18 -3.30 12.15
CA VAL A 73 13.87 -3.53 11.56
C VAL A 73 14.04 -4.04 10.14
N LEU A 74 13.37 -5.15 9.86
CA LEU A 74 13.34 -5.81 8.56
C LEU A 74 11.96 -5.66 7.92
N TYR A 75 11.96 -5.29 6.65
CA TYR A 75 10.79 -5.10 5.83
C TYR A 75 10.85 -5.99 4.61
N LYS A 76 9.73 -6.65 4.30
CA LYS A 76 9.62 -7.47 3.10
C LYS A 76 8.20 -7.53 2.55
N PHE A 77 8.09 -7.62 1.23
CA PHE A 77 6.84 -7.95 0.56
C PHE A 77 6.73 -9.47 0.43
N GLU A 78 5.78 -10.07 1.14
CA GLU A 78 5.61 -11.53 1.12
C GLU A 78 4.12 -11.88 1.27
N ASN A 79 3.66 -12.88 0.51
CA ASN A 79 2.27 -13.34 0.54
C ASN A 79 1.24 -12.22 0.30
N TYR A 80 1.55 -11.33 -0.64
CA TYR A 80 0.71 -10.17 -0.96
C TYR A 80 0.48 -9.21 0.22
N GLN A 81 1.44 -9.13 1.14
CA GLN A 81 1.38 -8.21 2.27
C GLN A 81 2.76 -7.60 2.51
N LEU A 82 2.76 -6.34 2.95
CA LEU A 82 3.97 -5.75 3.48
C LEU A 82 4.11 -6.17 4.94
N LYS A 83 5.21 -6.85 5.24
CA LYS A 83 5.50 -7.33 6.59
C LYS A 83 6.70 -6.60 7.18
N ARG A 84 6.68 -6.50 8.51
CA ARG A 84 7.73 -5.92 9.33
C ARG A 84 8.10 -6.84 10.46
N LYS A 85 9.38 -6.87 10.79
CA LYS A 85 9.93 -7.60 11.94
C LYS A 85 10.94 -6.72 12.66
N VAL A 86 10.78 -6.55 13.97
CA VAL A 86 11.82 -5.98 14.82
C VAL A 86 12.72 -7.09 15.33
N VAL A 87 13.98 -7.09 14.92
CA VAL A 87 14.96 -8.09 15.34
C VAL A 87 15.17 -7.99 16.85
N GLY A 88 15.06 -9.11 17.55
CA GLY A 88 15.22 -9.19 19.01
C GLY A 88 13.94 -8.91 19.82
N VAL A 89 12.86 -8.48 19.18
CA VAL A 89 11.54 -8.29 19.84
C VAL A 89 10.51 -9.23 19.23
N ASP A 90 10.42 -9.25 17.89
CA ASP A 90 9.47 -10.07 17.16
C ASP A 90 10.10 -11.42 16.78
N THR A 91 9.39 -12.51 17.06
CA THR A 91 9.77 -13.85 16.59
C THR A 91 9.52 -14.00 15.09
N ASN A 92 8.37 -13.48 14.62
CA ASN A 92 7.88 -13.61 13.26
C ASN A 92 7.66 -12.25 12.58
N TYR A 93 7.47 -12.28 11.26
CA TYR A 93 7.07 -11.12 10.47
C TYR A 93 5.58 -10.81 10.67
N ASN A 94 5.28 -9.57 11.05
CA ASN A 94 3.92 -9.07 11.26
C ASN A 94 3.47 -8.26 10.05
N SER A 95 2.26 -8.50 9.57
CA SER A 95 1.68 -7.74 8.45
C SER A 95 1.28 -6.34 8.89
N ILE A 96 1.71 -5.33 8.14
CA ILE A 96 1.31 -3.92 8.35
C ILE A 96 0.14 -3.55 7.45
N SER A 97 0.04 -4.17 6.28
CA SER A 97 -1.11 -4.02 5.39
C SER A 97 -2.35 -4.70 5.96
N SER A 98 -3.51 -4.05 5.82
CA SER A 98 -4.81 -4.63 6.17
C SER A 98 -5.05 -5.96 5.46
N SER A 99 -5.81 -6.86 6.10
CA SER A 99 -6.19 -8.16 5.55
C SER A 99 -7.17 -8.08 4.37
N ASN A 100 -7.79 -6.92 4.15
CA ASN A 100 -8.74 -6.67 3.07
C ASN A 100 -8.05 -6.25 1.75
N ILE A 101 -6.76 -5.94 1.80
CA ILE A 101 -5.97 -5.56 0.64
C ILE A 101 -4.81 -6.53 0.42
N LYS A 102 -4.40 -6.63 -0.83
CA LYS A 102 -3.18 -7.28 -1.27
C LYS A 102 -2.19 -6.22 -1.69
N ALA A 103 -0.96 -6.31 -1.21
CA ALA A 103 0.14 -5.41 -1.49
C ALA A 103 1.34 -6.20 -2.01
N GLU A 104 1.79 -5.85 -3.21
CA GLU A 104 3.01 -6.35 -3.83
C GLU A 104 3.96 -5.19 -4.07
N GLY A 105 5.25 -5.43 -4.04
CA GLY A 105 6.20 -4.36 -4.20
C GLY A 105 7.63 -4.81 -4.08
N ALA A 106 8.52 -3.84 -4.22
CA ALA A 106 9.95 -4.03 -4.02
C ALA A 106 10.57 -2.76 -3.47
N PHE A 107 11.65 -2.95 -2.72
CA PHE A 107 12.54 -1.88 -2.27
C PHE A 107 13.74 -1.78 -3.21
N SER A 108 14.05 -0.58 -3.67
CA SER A 108 15.26 -0.30 -4.45
C SER A 108 16.11 0.71 -3.70
N ILE A 109 17.30 0.28 -3.28
CA ILE A 109 18.20 1.09 -2.46
C ILE A 109 19.36 1.55 -3.34
N ILE A 110 19.52 2.87 -3.46
CA ILE A 110 20.60 3.49 -4.22
C ILE A 110 21.54 4.17 -3.23
N ASN A 111 22.82 3.78 -3.25
CA ASN A 111 23.88 4.50 -2.57
C ASN A 111 24.53 5.47 -3.56
N ASP A 112 24.47 6.76 -3.29
CA ASP A 112 25.17 7.77 -4.10
C ASP A 112 26.61 7.92 -3.57
N PRO A 113 27.63 7.42 -4.32
CA PRO A 113 29.01 7.41 -3.86
C PRO A 113 29.58 8.82 -3.66
N GLY A 114 28.97 9.86 -4.23
CA GLY A 114 29.42 11.24 -4.06
C GLY A 114 28.91 11.94 -2.80
N ASN A 115 27.84 11.43 -2.17
CA ASN A 115 27.13 12.15 -1.09
C ASN A 115 26.81 11.27 0.14
N GLN A 116 27.22 9.99 0.13
CA GLN A 116 26.98 9.00 1.21
C GLN A 116 25.52 8.92 1.70
N GLN A 117 24.57 9.38 0.89
CA GLN A 117 23.17 9.45 1.24
C GLN A 117 22.42 8.34 0.50
N TYR A 118 22.08 7.29 1.25
CA TYR A 118 21.21 6.23 0.76
C TYR A 118 19.83 6.78 0.41
N ARG A 119 19.27 6.33 -0.72
CA ARG A 119 17.90 6.60 -1.14
C ARG A 119 17.16 5.28 -1.28
N VAL A 120 16.00 5.17 -0.65
CA VAL A 120 15.12 4.00 -0.77
C VAL A 120 13.94 4.39 -1.63
N THR A 121 13.81 3.74 -2.78
CA THR A 121 12.61 3.80 -3.60
C THR A 121 11.74 2.61 -3.25
N ILE A 122 10.55 2.91 -2.74
CA ILE A 122 9.52 1.93 -2.41
C ILE A 122 8.55 1.92 -3.57
N THR A 123 8.38 0.76 -4.20
CA THR A 123 7.34 0.54 -5.22
C THR A 123 6.28 -0.39 -4.66
N MET A 124 5.01 -0.01 -4.77
CA MET A 124 3.90 -0.81 -4.26
C MET A 124 2.72 -0.81 -5.22
N ARG A 125 2.16 -2.00 -5.45
CA ARG A 125 0.90 -2.24 -6.15
C ARG A 125 -0.08 -2.79 -5.13
N ALA A 126 -1.20 -2.11 -4.96
CA ALA A 126 -2.26 -2.50 -4.04
C ALA A 126 -3.54 -2.81 -4.82
N TYR A 127 -4.22 -3.88 -4.44
CA TYR A 127 -5.52 -4.27 -4.98
C TYR A 127 -6.40 -4.96 -3.91
N PRO A 128 -7.74 -4.98 -4.06
CA PRO A 128 -8.62 -5.63 -3.11
C PRO A 128 -8.32 -7.14 -3.00
N LYS A 129 -8.55 -7.74 -1.83
CA LYS A 129 -8.33 -9.17 -1.63
C LYS A 129 -9.08 -10.05 -2.65
N ASP A 130 -10.33 -9.70 -2.91
CA ASP A 130 -11.29 -10.49 -3.69
C ASP A 130 -11.46 -10.00 -5.13
N ALA A 131 -10.70 -8.99 -5.56
CA ALA A 131 -10.80 -8.43 -6.90
C ALA A 131 -9.45 -7.91 -7.39
N SER A 132 -9.15 -8.10 -8.68
CA SER A 132 -7.96 -7.52 -9.31
C SER A 132 -8.12 -6.04 -9.66
N GLN A 133 -9.33 -5.50 -9.51
CA GLN A 133 -9.63 -4.08 -9.70
C GLN A 133 -10.51 -3.57 -8.56
N PRO A 134 -10.37 -2.29 -8.17
CA PRO A 134 -9.39 -1.29 -8.67
C PRO A 134 -7.92 -1.63 -8.30
N GLU A 135 -6.96 -1.16 -9.10
CA GLU A 135 -5.53 -1.26 -8.79
C GLU A 135 -4.97 0.14 -8.49
N ILE A 136 -4.13 0.24 -7.46
CA ILE A 136 -3.39 1.47 -7.14
C ILE A 136 -1.90 1.16 -7.18
N ARG A 137 -1.15 2.03 -7.86
CA ARG A 137 0.31 1.97 -7.90
C ARG A 137 0.87 3.19 -7.19
N LEU A 138 1.70 2.94 -6.18
CA LEU A 138 2.39 3.97 -5.43
C LEU A 138 3.89 3.76 -5.58
N GLN A 139 4.60 4.85 -5.79
CA GLN A 139 6.05 4.87 -5.74
C GLN A 139 6.50 6.09 -4.96
N ASN A 140 7.42 5.91 -4.04
CA ASN A 140 8.03 7.02 -3.32
C ASN A 140 9.51 6.75 -3.09
N THR A 141 10.33 7.80 -3.22
CA THR A 141 11.76 7.75 -2.93
C THR A 141 12.05 8.61 -1.72
N VAL A 142 12.59 7.99 -0.68
CA VAL A 142 12.93 8.65 0.58
C VAL A 142 14.42 8.50 0.87
N ALA A 143 15.02 9.58 1.37
CA ALA A 143 16.36 9.55 1.94
C ALA A 143 16.25 9.73 3.47
N PRO A 144 17.07 9.04 4.26
CA PRO A 144 17.18 9.29 5.69
C PRO A 144 17.57 10.74 5.97
N ARG A 145 17.00 11.30 7.03
CA ARG A 145 17.53 12.50 7.68
C ARG A 145 18.63 12.01 8.60
N ARG A 146 19.87 12.26 8.20
CA ARG A 146 21.10 11.89 8.90
C ARG A 146 20.94 12.06 10.42
N TYR A 147 20.90 10.93 11.15
CA TYR A 147 21.06 10.89 12.60
C TYR A 147 22.57 10.82 12.85
N GLU A 148 23.12 11.87 13.46
CA GLU A 148 24.45 11.83 14.10
C GLU A 148 24.31 11.38 15.54
#